data_AF-A0A1D9G9L5-F1
#
_entry.id   AF-A0A1D9G9L5-F1
#
_cell.length_a   1.000
_cell.length_b   1.000
_cell.length_c   1.000
_cell.angle_alpha   90.00
_cell.angle_beta   90.00
_cell.angle_gamma   90.00
#
_symmetry.space_group_name_H-M   'P 1'
#
loop_
_entity.id
_entity.type
_entity.pdbx_description
1 polymer ?
#
loop_
_entity_poly.entity_id
_entity_poly.type
_entity_poly.pdbx_seq_one_letter_code
_entity_poly.pdbx_strand_id
1 'polypeptide(L)'
;MDKNSEKQSLIERLASKDAYWFYKTFRTFNLRNNIAKYLMTLIPGNEARRAFEVGLFRNSGEIHYWMYDRFSLRRLLERSRFVEVRICSADSRRIQDFNSYGLDMVNGKMRKPDSLFMEGIKP
;
A
#
# COMPACT_ATOMS: atom_id res chain seq x y z
N MET A 1 53.84 15.09 9.57
CA MET A 1 52.45 14.61 9.51
C MET A 1 52.18 14.17 8.09
N ASP A 2 51.97 12.87 7.90
CA ASP A 2 51.91 12.24 6.58
C ASP A 2 50.52 12.44 5.94
N LYS A 3 50.46 13.28 4.92
CA LYS A 3 49.23 13.65 4.20
C LYS A 3 48.61 12.47 3.44
N ASN A 4 49.35 11.38 3.24
CA ASN A 4 48.88 10.23 2.46
C ASN A 4 48.02 9.28 3.30
N SER A 5 48.38 9.10 4.57
CA SER A 5 47.60 8.33 5.56
C SER A 5 46.21 8.94 5.81
N GLU A 6 46.13 10.27 5.82
CA GLU A 6 44.88 10.98 6.09
C GLU A 6 43.91 10.88 4.89
N LYS A 7 44.44 10.94 3.66
CA LYS A 7 43.65 10.78 2.43
C LYS A 7 43.07 9.38 2.27
N GLN A 8 43.84 8.33 2.59
CA GLN A 8 43.36 6.95 2.52
C GLN A 8 42.17 6.72 3.48
N SER A 9 42.28 7.21 4.73
CA SER A 9 41.20 7.15 5.73
C SER A 9 39.94 7.90 5.30
N LEU A 10 40.08 9.06 4.63
CA LEU A 10 38.92 9.82 4.13
C LEU A 10 38.20 9.12 2.97
N ILE A 11 38.94 8.48 2.06
CA ILE A 11 38.38 7.70 0.94
C ILE A 11 37.64 6.47 1.47
N GLU A 12 38.19 5.77 2.46
CA GLU A 12 37.56 4.61 3.10
C GLU A 12 36.26 4.98 3.84
N ARG A 13 36.22 6.16 4.48
CA ARG A 13 35.02 6.66 5.18
C ARG A 13 33.91 7.10 4.23
N LEU A 14 34.26 7.65 3.05
CA LEU A 14 33.31 7.98 1.99
C LEU A 14 32.77 6.71 1.33
N ALA A 15 33.66 5.77 0.96
CA ALA A 15 33.27 4.53 0.29
C ALA A 15 32.37 3.62 1.15
N SER A 16 32.63 3.52 2.46
CA SER A 16 31.90 2.59 3.34
C SER A 16 30.45 3.01 3.66
N LYS A 17 30.19 4.32 3.75
CA LYS A 17 28.84 4.83 4.04
C LYS A 17 27.99 4.99 2.79
N ASP A 18 28.58 5.45 1.70
CA ASP A 18 27.87 5.60 0.43
C ASP A 18 27.54 4.23 -0.16
N ALA A 19 28.47 3.26 -0.15
CA ALA A 19 28.21 1.93 -0.72
C ALA A 19 27.09 1.17 0.00
N TYR A 20 26.95 1.29 1.32
CA TYR A 20 25.86 0.66 2.06
C TYR A 20 24.51 1.33 1.78
N TRP A 21 24.46 2.66 1.71
CA TRP A 21 23.25 3.40 1.33
C TRP A 21 22.86 3.13 -0.13
N PHE A 22 23.83 3.08 -1.05
CA PHE A 22 23.60 2.70 -2.45
C PHE A 22 23.15 1.25 -2.56
N TYR A 23 23.83 0.28 -1.93
CA TYR A 23 23.40 -1.12 -1.93
C TYR A 23 22.00 -1.29 -1.35
N LYS A 24 21.69 -0.63 -0.23
CA LYS A 24 20.36 -0.67 0.39
C LYS A 24 19.32 -0.02 -0.52
N THR A 25 19.60 1.16 -1.07
CA THR A 25 18.69 1.87 -1.99
C THR A 25 18.46 1.06 -3.25
N PHE A 26 19.53 0.54 -3.87
CA PHE A 26 19.52 -0.25 -5.11
C PHE A 26 18.87 -1.64 -4.92
N ARG A 27 19.06 -2.29 -3.77
CA ARG A 27 18.35 -3.51 -3.37
C ARG A 27 16.84 -3.29 -3.23
N THR A 28 16.45 -2.08 -2.88
CA THR A 28 15.04 -1.68 -2.72
C THR A 28 14.48 -1.06 -4.01
N PHE A 29 15.32 -0.81 -5.03
CA PHE A 29 14.94 -0.09 -6.23
C PHE A 29 14.50 -1.03 -7.35
N ASN A 30 13.54 -0.56 -8.15
CA ASN A 30 12.83 -1.21 -9.26
C ASN A 30 13.68 -1.87 -10.37
N LEU A 31 15.00 -1.94 -10.23
CA LEU A 31 15.92 -2.52 -11.21
C LEU A 31 15.60 -3.98 -11.52
N ARG A 32 15.28 -4.79 -10.50
CA ARG A 32 14.92 -6.20 -10.70
C ARG A 32 13.75 -6.35 -11.67
N ASN A 33 12.74 -5.49 -11.53
CA ASN A 33 11.54 -5.54 -12.36
C ASN A 33 11.81 -5.06 -13.78
N ASN A 34 12.66 -4.05 -13.97
CA ASN A 34 13.05 -3.57 -15.30
C ASN A 34 13.89 -4.59 -16.07
N ILE A 35 14.85 -5.25 -15.40
CA ILE A 35 15.63 -6.35 -16.00
C ILE A 35 14.69 -7.50 -16.38
N ALA A 36 13.78 -7.90 -15.48
CA ALA A 36 12.81 -8.94 -15.75
C ALA A 36 11.90 -8.59 -16.94
N LYS A 37 11.39 -7.36 -17.06
CA LYS A 37 10.61 -6.90 -18.23
C LYS A 37 11.38 -7.01 -19.54
N TYR A 38 12.66 -6.64 -19.53
CA TYR A 38 13.50 -6.74 -20.72
C TYR A 38 13.72 -8.19 -21.13
N LEU A 39 14.04 -9.07 -20.18
CA LEU A 39 14.15 -10.52 -20.42
C LEU A 39 12.84 -11.13 -20.93
N MET A 40 11.70 -10.73 -20.36
CA MET A 40 10.36 -11.13 -20.80
C MET A 40 9.98 -10.58 -22.17
N THR A 41 10.70 -9.60 -22.70
CA THR A 41 10.53 -9.14 -24.09
C THR A 41 11.36 -10.01 -25.05
N LEU A 42 12.57 -10.41 -24.63
CA LEU A 42 13.53 -11.11 -25.48
C LEU A 42 13.28 -12.62 -25.62
N ILE A 43 12.92 -13.31 -24.54
CA ILE A 43 12.80 -14.77 -24.56
C ILE A 43 11.42 -15.22 -25.06
N PRO A 44 10.30 -14.78 -24.44
CA PRO A 44 8.97 -15.27 -24.76
C PRO A 44 8.12 -14.26 -25.57
N GLY A 45 8.69 -13.10 -25.90
CA GLY A 45 8.04 -12.06 -26.72
C GLY A 45 7.10 -11.12 -25.95
N ASN A 46 6.46 -10.22 -26.70
CA ASN A 46 5.69 -9.10 -26.15
C ASN A 46 4.47 -9.51 -25.30
N GLU A 47 3.88 -10.67 -25.56
CA GLU A 47 2.73 -11.16 -24.79
C GLU A 47 3.13 -11.52 -23.35
N ALA A 48 4.26 -12.19 -23.17
CA ALA A 48 4.77 -12.52 -21.84
C ALA A 48 5.18 -11.28 -21.05
N ARG A 49 5.76 -10.27 -21.72
CA ARG A 49 6.01 -8.97 -21.10
C ARG A 49 4.71 -8.32 -20.59
N ARG A 50 3.64 -8.33 -21.39
CA ARG A 50 2.33 -7.79 -20.95
C ARG A 50 1.78 -8.57 -19.77
N ALA A 51 1.81 -9.90 -19.82
CA ALA A 51 1.37 -10.75 -18.71
C ALA A 51 2.15 -10.47 -17.42
N PHE A 52 3.47 -10.27 -17.52
CA PHE A 52 4.34 -9.91 -16.41
C PHE A 52 4.00 -8.52 -15.83
N GLU A 53 3.77 -7.52 -16.69
CA GLU A 53 3.34 -6.17 -16.26
C GLU A 53 1.98 -6.19 -15.56
N VAL A 54 1.01 -6.93 -16.09
CA VAL A 54 -0.29 -7.16 -15.43
C VAL A 54 -0.07 -7.84 -14.09
N GLY A 55 0.73 -8.90 -13.99
CA GLY A 55 1.01 -9.59 -12.74
C GLY A 55 1.63 -8.68 -11.67
N LEU A 56 2.60 -7.84 -12.05
CA LEU A 56 3.20 -6.85 -11.15
C LEU A 56 2.16 -5.82 -10.65
N PHE A 57 1.31 -5.32 -11.54
CA PHE A 57 0.23 -4.39 -11.18
C PHE A 57 -0.81 -5.06 -10.27
N ARG A 58 -1.23 -6.29 -10.58
CA ARG A 58 -2.13 -7.08 -9.74
C ARG A 58 -1.56 -7.28 -8.33
N ASN A 59 -0.24 -7.46 -8.21
CA ASN A 59 0.42 -7.68 -6.92
C ASN A 59 0.84 -6.37 -6.21
N SER A 60 0.68 -5.20 -6.82
CA SER A 60 1.04 -3.92 -6.18
C SER A 60 0.07 -3.53 -5.06
N GLY A 61 -1.10 -4.18 -4.99
CA GLY A 61 -2.16 -3.87 -4.04
C GLY A 61 -3.11 -2.76 -4.50
N GLU A 62 -2.88 -2.16 -5.68
CA GLU A 62 -3.80 -1.18 -6.29
C GLU A 62 -5.12 -1.81 -6.72
N ILE A 63 -5.12 -3.12 -6.98
CA ILE A 63 -6.36 -3.84 -7.23
C ILE A 63 -7.07 -4.06 -5.91
N HIS A 64 -8.18 -3.35 -5.74
CA HIS A 64 -9.15 -3.62 -4.69
C HIS A 64 -9.86 -4.94 -5.00
N TYR A 65 -9.25 -6.04 -4.56
CA TYR A 65 -9.72 -7.39 -4.83
C TYR A 65 -11.09 -7.72 -4.22
N TRP A 66 -11.53 -6.97 -3.20
CA TRP A 66 -12.73 -7.29 -2.43
C TRP A 66 -13.54 -6.03 -2.16
N MET A 67 -14.76 -5.98 -2.70
CA MET A 67 -15.84 -5.32 -1.97
C MET A 67 -16.27 -6.30 -0.89
N TYR A 68 -16.07 -5.95 0.37
CA TYR A 68 -16.61 -6.78 1.44
C TYR A 68 -18.13 -6.71 1.44
N ASP A 69 -18.77 -7.87 1.50
CA ASP A 69 -20.18 -7.95 1.86
C ASP A 69 -20.37 -7.80 3.38
N ARG A 70 -21.63 -7.74 3.81
CA ARG A 70 -22.03 -7.59 5.22
C ARG A 70 -21.50 -8.71 6.13
N PHE A 71 -21.44 -9.94 5.64
CA PHE A 71 -20.96 -11.10 6.38
C PHE A 71 -19.43 -11.11 6.45
N SER A 72 -18.76 -10.93 5.31
CA SER A 72 -17.30 -10.93 5.20
C SER A 72 -16.65 -9.81 6.01
N LEU A 73 -17.18 -8.58 5.91
CA LEU A 73 -16.67 -7.43 6.66
C LEU A 73 -16.83 -7.62 8.17
N ARG A 74 -18.00 -8.10 8.60
CA ARG A 74 -18.29 -8.33 10.02
C ARG A 74 -17.28 -9.31 10.62
N ARG A 75 -17.07 -10.45 9.96
CA ARG A 75 -16.11 -11.47 10.42
C ARG A 75 -14.68 -10.93 10.48
N LEU A 76 -14.29 -10.07 9.53
CA LEU A 76 -12.97 -9.44 9.54
C LEU A 76 -12.80 -8.52 10.75
N LEU A 77 -13.80 -7.70 11.06
CA LEU A 77 -13.78 -6.81 12.23
C LEU A 77 -13.73 -7.60 13.53
N GLU A 78 -14.57 -8.63 13.69
CA GLU A 78 -14.59 -9.50 14.86
C GLU A 78 -13.24 -10.24 15.05
N ARG A 79 -12.66 -10.78 13.98
CA ARG A 79 -11.31 -11.40 14.02
C ARG A 79 -10.22 -10.39 14.40
N SER A 80 -10.41 -9.13 14.05
CA SER A 80 -9.52 -8.03 14.41
C SER A 80 -9.78 -7.47 15.81
N ARG A 81 -10.58 -8.17 16.63
CA ARG A 81 -10.95 -7.82 18.02
C ARG A 81 -11.81 -6.58 18.18
N PHE A 82 -12.49 -6.14 17.11
CA PHE A 82 -13.57 -5.17 17.28
C PHE A 82 -14.78 -5.88 17.91
N VAL A 83 -15.42 -5.19 18.84
CA VAL A 83 -16.66 -5.60 19.51
C VAL A 83 -17.82 -4.72 19.05
N GLU A 84 -19.04 -5.13 19.37
CA GLU A 84 -20.27 -4.41 18.99
C GLU A 84 -20.40 -4.09 17.49
N VAL A 85 -19.94 -5.01 16.64
CA VAL A 85 -19.96 -4.84 15.18
C VAL A 85 -21.40 -4.84 14.67
N ARG A 86 -21.79 -3.77 13.98
CA ARG A 86 -23.16 -3.58 13.45
C ARG A 86 -23.17 -2.87 12.11
N ILE A 87 -24.16 -3.19 11.28
CA ILE A 87 -24.50 -2.41 10.10
C ILE A 87 -25.18 -1.12 10.57
N CYS A 88 -24.86 0.01 9.95
CA CYS A 88 -25.51 1.28 10.22
C CYS A 88 -25.92 1.98 8.92
N SER A 89 -26.69 3.06 9.05
CA SER A 89 -27.01 3.96 7.94
C SER A 89 -25.94 5.03 7.80
N ALA A 90 -25.92 5.75 6.67
CA ALA A 90 -24.95 6.84 6.44
C ALA A 90 -25.08 7.99 7.44
N ASP A 91 -26.29 8.21 7.97
CA ASP A 91 -26.65 9.25 8.93
C ASP A 91 -26.59 8.80 10.40
N SER A 92 -26.50 7.49 10.65
CA SER A 92 -26.50 6.89 11.99
C SER A 92 -25.11 6.45 12.38
N ARG A 93 -24.52 7.13 13.36
CA ARG A 93 -23.12 6.97 13.78
C ARG A 93 -22.98 7.06 15.29
N ARG A 94 -22.02 6.34 15.89
CA ARG A 94 -21.70 6.49 17.33
C ARG A 94 -20.96 7.79 17.65
N ILE A 95 -20.35 8.40 16.65
CA ILE A 95 -19.60 9.65 16.77
C ILE A 95 -20.61 10.80 16.72
N GLN A 96 -20.60 11.64 17.75
CA GLN A 96 -21.45 12.83 17.83
C GLN A 96 -21.14 13.78 16.66
N ASP A 97 -22.18 14.38 16.09
CA ASP A 97 -22.10 15.34 14.98
C ASP A 97 -21.34 14.84 13.74
N PHE A 98 -21.24 13.52 13.54
CA PHE A 98 -20.47 12.94 12.43
C PHE A 98 -20.88 13.49 11.05
N ASN A 99 -22.17 13.74 10.86
CA ASN A 99 -22.70 14.27 9.60
C ASN A 99 -22.17 15.68 9.28
N SER A 100 -21.72 16.45 10.28
CA SER A 100 -21.12 17.78 10.08
C SER A 100 -19.78 17.72 9.34
N TYR A 101 -19.09 16.58 9.36
CA TYR A 101 -17.81 16.40 8.66
C TYR A 101 -17.95 16.15 7.16
N GLY A 102 -19.17 15.91 6.64
CA GLY A 102 -19.40 15.79 5.20
C GLY A 102 -18.85 14.51 4.55
N LEU A 103 -18.60 13.44 5.32
CA LEU A 103 -17.91 12.23 4.85
C LEU A 103 -18.85 11.29 4.07
N ASP A 104 -19.93 10.85 4.72
CA ASP A 104 -20.91 9.92 4.14
C ASP A 104 -22.18 10.62 3.66
N MET A 105 -22.49 11.75 4.29
CA MET A 105 -23.63 12.61 4.00
C MET A 105 -23.11 13.98 3.58
N VAL A 106 -23.57 14.50 2.45
CA VAL A 106 -23.26 15.84 1.94
C VAL A 106 -24.57 16.54 1.62
N ASN A 107 -24.81 17.72 2.19
CA ASN A 107 -26.05 18.49 2.00
C ASN A 107 -27.32 17.65 2.26
N GLY A 108 -27.30 16.83 3.32
CA GLY A 108 -28.42 15.96 3.68
C GLY A 108 -28.65 14.76 2.74
N LYS A 109 -27.77 14.54 1.77
CA LYS A 109 -27.83 13.39 0.85
C LYS A 109 -26.66 12.45 1.07
N MET A 110 -26.94 11.15 0.97
CA MET A 110 -25.90 10.13 0.99
C MET A 110 -25.01 10.28 -0.24
N ARG A 111 -23.69 10.33 -0.03
CA ARG A 111 -22.70 10.55 -1.09
C ARG A 111 -22.65 9.41 -2.12
N LYS A 112 -22.80 8.16 -1.66
CA LYS A 112 -22.78 6.96 -2.50
C LYS A 112 -23.87 5.98 -2.03
N PRO A 113 -25.07 5.98 -2.65
CA PRO A 113 -26.27 5.29 -2.17
C PRO A 113 -26.14 3.77 -1.96
N ASP A 114 -25.26 3.12 -2.71
CA ASP A 114 -25.00 1.68 -2.67
C ASP A 114 -23.86 1.30 -1.70
N SER A 115 -23.42 2.24 -0.85
CA SER A 115 -22.35 1.98 0.11
C SER A 115 -22.81 1.11 1.27
N LEU A 116 -21.92 0.22 1.72
CA LEU A 116 -22.06 -0.51 2.97
C LEU A 116 -21.42 0.30 4.10
N PHE A 117 -22.21 0.64 5.12
CA PHE A 117 -21.70 1.23 6.37
C PHE A 117 -21.78 0.21 7.50
N MET A 118 -20.65 0.03 8.18
CA MET A 118 -20.52 -0.88 9.31
C MET A 118 -19.59 -0.23 10.34
N GLU A 119 -19.94 -0.36 11.61
CA GLU A 119 -19.18 0.15 12.73
C GLU A 119 -18.81 -0.99 13.66
N GLY A 120 -17.66 -0.89 14.32
CA GLY A 120 -17.25 -1.71 15.46
C GLY A 120 -16.47 -0.84 16.43
N ILE A 121 -16.44 -1.24 17.70
CA ILE A 121 -15.68 -0.58 18.76
C ILE A 121 -14.43 -1.40 19.02
N LYS A 122 -13.26 -0.75 19.09
CA LYS A 122 -12.07 -1.41 19.60
C LYS A 122 -12.07 -1.29 21.14
N PRO A 123 -12.03 -2.40 21.88
CA PRO A 123 -12.01 -2.38 23.34
C PRO A 123 -10.69 -1.80 23.89
#